data_AF-A0A5E4K7K9-F1
#
_entry.id   AF-A0A5E4K7K9-F1
#
_cell.length_a   1.000
_cell.length_b   1.000
_cell.length_c   1.000
_cell.angle_alpha   90.00
_cell.angle_beta   90.00
_cell.angle_gamma   90.00
#
_symmetry.space_group_name_H-M   'P 1'
#
loop_
_entity.id
_entity.type
_entity.pdbx_description
1 polymer ?
#
loop_
_entity_poly.entity_id
_entity_poly.type
_entity_poly.pdbx_seq_one_letter_code
_entity_poly.pdbx_strand_id
1 'polypeptide(L)'
;MDKKTREPACITRALIPRNRSAQMNLSFGMIFSIILIIVFLVFGFYAITKFLNMQQDVQIQTFSQNFQEDVNKMWKSSEGSQSVKYSLPTKISSVCFQNDEFENMKFTSKSIIAGKKIENIDIAKTIKDENPFCIQNVKGKISMNIVKNYGETLVTITR
;
A
#
# COMPACT_ATOMS: atom_id res chain seq x y z
N MET A 1 90.02 -5.06 64.32
CA MET A 1 88.81 -5.90 64.13
C MET A 1 87.63 -4.94 64.16
N ASP A 2 87.24 -4.25 63.10
CA ASP A 2 87.08 -4.61 61.68
C ASP A 2 86.00 -5.67 61.40
N LYS A 3 84.86 -5.16 60.90
CA LYS A 3 83.79 -5.72 60.04
C LYS A 3 82.55 -4.80 60.21
N LYS A 4 82.01 -4.03 59.25
CA LYS A 4 81.69 -4.31 57.83
C LYS A 4 80.84 -5.60 57.76
N THR A 5 79.56 -5.68 57.41
CA THR A 5 78.64 -4.94 56.49
C THR A 5 77.18 -5.37 56.89
N ARG A 6 76.02 -4.94 56.34
CA ARG A 6 75.55 -4.05 55.25
C ARG A 6 74.05 -3.72 55.53
N GLU A 7 73.47 -2.68 54.92
CA GLU A 7 72.00 -2.59 54.76
C GLU A 7 71.48 -3.66 53.77
N PRO A 8 70.31 -4.26 54.04
CA PRO A 8 69.42 -4.77 53.01
C PRO A 8 68.24 -3.81 52.81
N ALA A 9 68.21 -3.14 51.65
CA ALA A 9 67.08 -2.30 51.26
C ALA A 9 65.77 -3.12 51.25
N CYS A 10 64.78 -2.69 52.04
CA CYS A 10 63.47 -3.35 52.05
C CYS A 10 62.68 -2.91 50.81
N ILE A 11 62.57 -3.81 49.85
CA ILE A 11 62.05 -3.57 48.50
C ILE A 11 60.61 -3.03 48.55
N THR A 12 60.40 -1.83 48.01
CA THR A 12 59.08 -1.28 47.73
C THR A 12 58.37 -2.20 46.73
N ARG A 13 57.46 -3.07 47.21
CA ARG A 13 56.61 -3.87 46.33
C ARG A 13 55.73 -2.94 45.52
N ALA A 14 56.05 -2.77 44.25
CA ALA A 14 55.15 -2.15 43.28
C ALA A 14 53.83 -2.93 43.29
N LEU A 15 52.75 -2.29 43.72
CA LEU A 15 51.41 -2.85 43.62
C LEU A 15 51.01 -2.86 42.16
N ILE A 16 51.18 -4.03 41.52
CA ILE A 16 50.63 -4.28 40.18
C ILE A 16 49.13 -3.94 40.24
N PRO A 17 48.61 -3.01 39.43
CA PRO A 17 47.19 -2.72 39.41
C PRO A 17 46.46 -3.98 38.99
N ARG A 18 45.76 -4.60 39.95
CA ARG A 18 44.96 -5.80 39.70
C ARG A 18 43.89 -5.44 38.70
N ASN A 19 44.09 -5.83 37.44
CA ASN A 19 43.12 -5.67 36.39
C ASN A 19 41.85 -6.43 36.80
N ARG A 20 40.87 -5.69 37.34
CA ARG A 20 39.49 -6.16 37.42
C ARG A 20 39.00 -6.18 35.97
N SER A 21 39.22 -7.31 35.30
CA SER A 21 38.40 -7.69 34.17
C SER A 21 36.95 -7.55 34.62
N ALA A 22 36.29 -6.51 34.13
CA ALA A 22 34.87 -6.32 34.36
C ALA A 22 34.17 -7.48 33.64
N GLN A 23 33.92 -8.57 34.36
CA GLN A 23 32.92 -9.55 34.00
C GLN A 23 31.57 -8.85 34.11
N MET A 24 31.30 -7.99 33.12
CA MET A 24 29.97 -7.57 32.75
C MET A 24 29.30 -8.83 32.23
N ASN A 25 28.76 -9.61 33.16
CA ASN A 25 27.73 -10.59 32.86
C ASN A 25 26.59 -9.77 32.26
N LEU A 26 26.56 -9.67 30.92
CA LEU A 26 25.46 -9.11 30.17
C LEU A 26 24.23 -9.87 30.65
N SER A 27 23.37 -9.17 31.38
CA SER A 27 22.21 -9.80 32.02
C SER A 27 21.42 -10.54 30.95
N PHE A 28 21.10 -11.81 31.19
CA PHE A 28 20.36 -12.63 30.24
C PHE A 28 19.07 -11.94 29.77
N GLY A 29 18.41 -11.18 30.65
CA GLY A 29 17.26 -10.35 30.32
C GLY A 29 17.52 -9.22 29.31
N MET A 30 18.74 -8.65 29.29
CA MET A 30 19.13 -7.65 28.28
C MET A 30 19.24 -8.28 26.89
N ILE A 31 19.89 -9.45 26.78
CA ILE A 31 20.05 -10.17 25.51
C ILE A 31 18.68 -10.63 24.99
N PHE A 32 17.84 -11.19 25.86
CA PHE A 32 16.47 -11.59 25.51
C PHE A 32 15.61 -10.41 25.04
N SER A 33 15.72 -9.25 25.70
CA SER A 33 15.00 -8.03 25.30
C SER A 33 15.40 -7.54 23.91
N ILE A 34 16.69 -7.58 23.56
CA ILE A 34 17.19 -7.21 22.23
C ILE A 34 16.60 -8.14 21.16
N ILE A 35 16.58 -9.45 21.41
CA ILE A 35 16.01 -10.45 20.49
C ILE A 35 14.51 -10.18 20.28
N LEU A 36 13.75 -9.94 21.36
CA LEU A 36 12.31 -9.62 21.26
C LEU A 36 12.06 -8.34 20.44
N ILE A 37 12.83 -7.27 20.67
CA ILE A 37 12.70 -6.02 19.91
C ILE A 37 12.92 -6.27 18.40
N ILE A 38 13.95 -7.05 18.04
CA ILE A 38 14.21 -7.39 16.63
C ILE A 38 13.03 -8.18 16.03
N VAL A 39 12.49 -9.16 16.74
CA VAL A 39 11.32 -9.95 16.29
C VAL A 39 10.10 -9.06 16.08
N PHE A 40 9.80 -8.15 17.01
CA PHE A 40 8.67 -7.21 16.88
C PHE A 40 8.86 -6.23 15.72
N LEU A 41 10.07 -5.71 15.49
CA LEU A 41 10.36 -4.82 14.36
C LEU A 41 10.16 -5.55 13.02
N VAL A 42 10.71 -6.76 12.87
CA VAL A 42 10.56 -7.57 11.65
C VAL A 42 9.09 -7.88 11.38
N PHE A 43 8.34 -8.33 12.40
CA PHE A 43 6.91 -8.62 12.25
C PHE A 43 6.10 -7.37 11.94
N GLY A 44 6.43 -6.22 12.56
CA GLY A 44 5.78 -4.94 12.32
C GLY A 44 5.92 -4.48 10.86
N PHE A 45 7.14 -4.49 10.31
CA PHE A 45 7.36 -4.14 8.90
C PHE A 45 6.67 -5.12 7.94
N TYR A 46 6.69 -6.43 8.25
CA TYR A 46 5.97 -7.44 7.48
C TYR A 46 4.45 -7.19 7.48
N ALA A 47 3.86 -6.93 8.64
CA ALA A 47 2.42 -6.66 8.77
C ALA A 47 2.00 -5.39 8.03
N ILE A 48 2.77 -4.30 8.15
CA ILE A 48 2.50 -3.02 7.45
C ILE A 48 2.54 -3.23 5.93
N THR A 49 3.57 -3.88 5.40
CA THR A 49 3.68 -4.12 3.94
C THR A 49 2.57 -5.03 3.42
N LYS A 50 2.15 -6.04 4.18
CA LYS A 50 1.03 -6.91 3.80
C LYS A 50 -0.30 -6.15 3.81
N PHE A 51 -0.55 -5.34 4.84
CA PHE A 51 -1.75 -4.51 4.99
C PHE A 51 -1.90 -3.48 3.86
N LEU A 52 -0.82 -2.76 3.51
CA LEU A 52 -0.82 -1.76 2.45
C LEU A 52 -1.16 -2.33 1.06
N ASN A 53 -0.76 -3.58 0.77
CA ASN A 53 -1.14 -4.24 -0.48
C ASN A 53 -2.61 -4.67 -0.46
N MET A 54 -3.08 -5.29 0.64
CA MET A 54 -4.49 -5.66 0.81
C MET A 54 -5.44 -4.46 0.67
N GLN A 55 -5.06 -3.29 1.18
CA GLN A 55 -5.85 -2.06 1.04
C GLN A 55 -6.04 -1.65 -0.42
N GLN A 56 -5.09 -1.92 -1.31
CA GLN A 56 -5.16 -1.55 -2.72
C GLN A 56 -6.13 -2.46 -3.48
N ASP A 57 -6.06 -3.77 -3.23
CA ASP A 57 -6.98 -4.75 -3.83
C ASP A 57 -8.44 -4.45 -3.42
N VAL A 58 -8.67 -4.16 -2.14
CA VAL A 58 -9.99 -3.76 -1.62
C VAL A 58 -10.48 -2.47 -2.30
N GLN A 59 -9.63 -1.45 -2.49
CA GLN A 59 -10.06 -0.22 -3.19
C GLN A 59 -10.49 -0.47 -4.64
N ILE A 60 -9.81 -1.37 -5.36
CA ILE A 60 -10.18 -1.73 -6.76
C ILE A 60 -11.52 -2.46 -6.77
N GLN A 61 -11.73 -3.39 -5.83
CA GLN A 61 -12.98 -4.12 -5.69
C GLN A 61 -14.15 -3.19 -5.30
N THR A 62 -13.97 -2.32 -4.30
CA THR A 62 -14.97 -1.34 -3.88
C THR A 62 -15.27 -0.33 -4.97
N PHE A 63 -14.28 0.17 -5.72
CA PHE A 63 -14.54 0.98 -6.91
C PHE A 63 -15.45 0.22 -7.91
N SER A 64 -15.09 -1.02 -8.25
CA SER A 64 -15.81 -1.86 -9.21
C SER A 64 -17.21 -2.31 -8.73
N GLN A 65 -17.50 -2.18 -7.43
CA GLN A 65 -18.81 -2.41 -6.83
C GLN A 65 -19.64 -1.12 -6.84
N ASN A 66 -19.10 -0.04 -6.26
CA ASN A 66 -19.79 1.25 -6.18
C ASN A 66 -20.11 1.83 -7.56
N PHE A 67 -19.21 1.67 -8.53
CA PHE A 67 -19.47 2.08 -9.91
C PHE A 67 -20.61 1.28 -10.55
N GLN A 68 -20.65 -0.05 -10.36
CA GLN A 68 -21.78 -0.86 -10.82
C GLN A 68 -23.09 -0.48 -10.12
N GLU A 69 -23.04 -0.11 -8.83
CA GLU A 69 -24.19 0.33 -8.07
C GLU A 69 -24.74 1.67 -8.56
N ASP A 70 -23.89 2.69 -8.74
CA ASP A 70 -24.29 3.99 -9.30
C ASP A 70 -24.78 3.87 -10.75
N VAL A 71 -24.17 3.01 -11.57
CA VAL A 71 -24.65 2.67 -12.91
C VAL A 71 -26.03 2.01 -12.85
N ASN A 72 -26.22 1.02 -11.97
CA ASN A 72 -27.50 0.34 -11.81
C ASN A 72 -28.59 1.28 -11.25
N LYS A 73 -28.21 2.26 -10.44
CA LYS A 73 -29.09 3.30 -9.91
C LYS A 73 -29.52 4.28 -11.00
N MET A 74 -28.58 4.77 -11.82
CA MET A 74 -28.89 5.62 -12.99
C MET A 74 -29.69 4.85 -14.04
N TRP A 75 -29.37 3.58 -14.27
CA TRP A 75 -30.12 2.72 -15.19
C TRP A 75 -31.59 2.57 -14.80
N LYS A 76 -31.88 2.49 -13.49
CA LYS A 76 -33.24 2.42 -12.94
C LYS A 76 -34.00 3.75 -12.95
N SER A 77 -33.34 4.89 -13.13
CA SER A 77 -34.04 6.18 -13.28
C SER A 77 -34.64 6.33 -14.68
N SER A 78 -35.63 7.20 -14.85
CA SER A 78 -36.18 7.51 -16.18
C SER A 78 -35.19 8.31 -17.04
N GLU A 79 -34.49 9.23 -16.39
CA GLU A 79 -33.42 10.06 -16.92
C GLU A 79 -32.53 10.55 -15.75
N GLY A 80 -31.36 11.11 -16.04
CA GLY A 80 -30.52 11.76 -15.04
C GLY A 80 -29.07 11.98 -15.48
N SER A 81 -28.37 12.80 -14.70
CA SER A 81 -26.92 13.00 -14.79
C SER A 81 -26.36 13.11 -13.38
N GLN A 82 -25.40 12.26 -13.03
CA GLN A 82 -24.75 12.21 -11.72
C GLN A 82 -23.23 12.28 -11.89
N SER A 83 -22.61 13.33 -11.34
CA SER A 83 -21.16 13.41 -11.23
C SER A 83 -20.69 12.57 -10.04
N VAL A 84 -19.88 11.56 -10.30
CA VAL A 84 -19.38 10.61 -9.31
C VAL A 84 -17.87 10.72 -9.17
N LYS A 85 -17.37 10.46 -7.95
CA LYS A 85 -15.94 10.53 -7.62
C LYS A 85 -15.55 9.30 -6.83
N TYR A 86 -14.58 8.56 -7.33
CA TYR A 86 -14.11 7.33 -6.70
C TYR A 86 -12.63 7.45 -6.30
N SER A 87 -12.26 6.77 -5.21
CA SER A 87 -10.86 6.58 -4.83
C SER A 87 -10.30 5.37 -5.55
N LEU A 88 -9.10 5.50 -6.12
CA LEU A 88 -8.44 4.42 -6.86
C LEU A 88 -6.93 4.42 -6.56
N PRO A 89 -6.29 3.26 -6.32
CA PRO A 89 -4.87 3.22 -5.97
C PRO A 89 -3.99 3.97 -6.98
N THR A 90 -3.02 4.74 -6.48
CA THR A 90 -2.10 5.56 -7.31
C THR A 90 -1.19 4.74 -8.24
N LYS A 91 -1.15 3.41 -8.08
CA LYS A 91 -0.50 2.49 -9.03
C LYS A 91 -1.25 2.38 -10.36
N ILE A 92 -2.55 2.67 -10.39
CA ILE A 92 -3.40 2.66 -11.59
C ILE A 92 -3.40 4.07 -12.20
N SER A 93 -3.07 4.15 -13.49
CA SER A 93 -2.98 5.40 -14.25
C SER A 93 -4.34 5.86 -14.81
N SER A 94 -5.18 4.93 -15.24
CA SER A 94 -6.51 5.22 -15.79
C SER A 94 -7.45 4.01 -15.72
N VAL A 95 -8.75 4.29 -15.79
CA VAL A 95 -9.80 3.30 -16.08
C VAL A 95 -10.25 3.53 -17.52
N CYS A 96 -10.31 2.49 -18.34
CA CYS A 96 -10.64 2.58 -19.75
C CYS A 96 -11.84 1.69 -20.09
N PHE A 97 -12.72 2.20 -20.94
CA PHE A 97 -13.91 1.51 -21.44
C PHE A 97 -13.72 1.16 -22.91
N GLN A 98 -14.01 -0.08 -23.28
CA GLN A 98 -13.84 -0.60 -24.64
C GLN A 98 -14.93 -1.62 -25.00
N ASN A 99 -15.24 -1.77 -26.29
CA ASN A 99 -16.16 -2.81 -26.75
C ASN A 99 -15.44 -4.16 -26.79
N ASP A 100 -15.69 -4.98 -25.78
CA ASP A 100 -15.07 -6.28 -25.55
C ASP A 100 -16.14 -7.22 -24.98
N GLU A 101 -16.20 -8.45 -25.49
CA GLU A 101 -17.26 -9.40 -25.17
C GLU A 101 -17.25 -9.84 -23.69
N PHE A 102 -16.06 -9.87 -23.07
CA PHE A 102 -15.85 -10.38 -21.72
C PHE A 102 -15.64 -9.26 -20.70
N GLU A 103 -14.89 -8.21 -21.03
CA GLU A 103 -14.51 -7.13 -20.10
C GLU A 103 -14.56 -5.75 -20.74
N ASN A 104 -15.69 -5.05 -20.60
CA ASN A 104 -15.86 -3.70 -21.14
C ASN A 104 -15.20 -2.58 -20.31
N MET A 105 -14.71 -2.86 -19.10
CA MET A 105 -13.91 -1.94 -18.27
C MET A 105 -12.56 -2.57 -17.90
N LYS A 106 -11.46 -1.88 -18.16
CA LYS A 106 -10.08 -2.32 -17.88
C LYS A 106 -9.26 -1.25 -17.16
N PHE A 107 -8.29 -1.69 -16.36
CA PHE A 107 -7.39 -0.82 -15.60
C PHE A 107 -6.02 -0.70 -16.29
N THR A 108 -5.58 0.52 -16.57
CA THR A 108 -4.23 0.78 -17.09
C THR A 108 -3.28 0.97 -15.91
N SER A 109 -2.34 0.05 -15.71
CA SER A 109 -1.36 0.11 -14.61
C SER A 109 -0.04 -0.56 -15.00
N LYS A 110 1.00 -0.46 -14.16
CA LYS A 110 2.26 -1.20 -14.36
C LYS A 110 2.14 -2.71 -14.17
N SER A 111 1.10 -3.15 -13.45
CA SER A 111 0.76 -4.56 -13.23
C SER A 111 -0.48 -4.95 -14.03
N ILE A 112 -0.56 -6.21 -14.45
CA ILE A 112 -1.79 -6.75 -15.02
C ILE A 112 -2.83 -6.85 -13.89
N ILE A 113 -3.97 -6.20 -14.08
CA ILE A 113 -5.13 -6.24 -13.19
C ILE A 113 -6.30 -6.68 -14.06
N ALA A 114 -7.06 -7.68 -13.62
CA ALA A 114 -8.24 -8.14 -14.35
C ALA A 114 -9.23 -6.99 -14.54
N GLY A 115 -9.86 -6.92 -15.71
CA GLY A 115 -10.96 -6.00 -15.93
C GLY A 115 -12.22 -6.46 -15.22
N LYS A 116 -13.34 -5.85 -15.58
CA LYS A 116 -14.65 -6.31 -15.18
C LYS A 116 -15.67 -5.98 -16.26
N LYS A 117 -16.65 -6.86 -16.44
CA LYS A 117 -17.87 -6.53 -17.17
C LYS A 117 -18.76 -5.66 -16.28
N ILE A 118 -19.09 -4.47 -16.76
CA ILE A 118 -20.04 -3.56 -16.15
C ILE A 118 -21.35 -3.65 -16.93
N GLU A 119 -22.42 -4.02 -16.24
CA GLU A 119 -23.75 -4.17 -16.80
C GLU A 119 -24.44 -2.82 -16.99
N ASN A 120 -25.44 -2.76 -17.87
CA ASN A 120 -26.33 -1.61 -18.09
C ASN A 120 -25.68 -0.33 -18.69
N ILE A 121 -24.46 -0.43 -19.22
CA ILE A 121 -23.78 0.66 -19.95
C ILE A 121 -23.91 0.49 -21.48
N ASP A 122 -24.21 1.60 -22.16
CA ASP A 122 -24.03 1.73 -23.61
C ASP A 122 -22.56 2.03 -23.93
N ILE A 123 -21.79 0.96 -24.12
CA ILE A 123 -20.37 1.04 -24.48
C ILE A 123 -20.22 1.64 -25.89
N ALA A 124 -21.10 1.28 -26.82
CA ALA A 124 -21.06 1.79 -28.19
C ALA A 124 -21.27 3.31 -28.27
N LYS A 125 -22.05 3.90 -27.35
CA LYS A 125 -22.22 5.34 -27.19
C LYS A 125 -21.10 6.00 -26.39
N THR A 126 -20.56 5.31 -25.37
CA THR A 126 -19.45 5.81 -24.53
C THR A 126 -18.14 5.96 -25.32
N ILE A 127 -17.87 5.09 -26.30
CA ILE A 127 -16.62 5.09 -27.09
C ILE A 127 -16.73 5.79 -28.47
N LYS A 128 -17.81 6.54 -28.74
CA LYS A 128 -18.02 7.17 -30.06
C LYS A 128 -16.91 8.13 -30.46
N ASP A 129 -16.44 8.92 -29.50
CA ASP A 129 -15.49 10.01 -29.74
C ASP A 129 -14.04 9.58 -29.47
N GLU A 130 -13.82 8.59 -28.60
CA GLU A 130 -12.50 8.09 -28.18
C GLU A 130 -12.60 6.59 -27.84
N ASN A 131 -11.84 5.74 -28.52
CA ASN A 131 -11.82 4.29 -28.28
C ASN A 131 -10.37 3.78 -28.13
N PRO A 132 -9.96 3.25 -26.96
CA PRO A 132 -10.76 3.10 -25.73
C PRO A 132 -11.02 4.44 -25.03
N PHE A 133 -12.20 4.61 -24.44
CA PHE A 133 -12.53 5.82 -23.68
C PHE A 133 -11.91 5.74 -22.29
N CYS A 134 -10.86 6.54 -22.03
CA CYS A 134 -10.09 6.47 -20.79
C CYS A 134 -10.30 7.68 -19.86
N ILE A 135 -10.38 7.41 -18.55
CA ILE A 135 -10.51 8.39 -17.48
C ILE A 135 -9.26 8.30 -16.59
N GLN A 136 -8.50 9.39 -16.50
CA GLN A 136 -7.21 9.42 -15.80
C GLN A 136 -7.37 9.47 -14.28
N ASN A 137 -6.49 8.78 -13.56
CA ASN A 137 -6.38 8.81 -12.12
C ASN A 137 -5.52 10.01 -11.67
N VAL A 138 -6.18 11.08 -11.20
CA VAL A 138 -5.51 12.28 -10.70
C VAL A 138 -5.35 12.19 -9.19
N LYS A 139 -4.12 11.92 -8.73
CA LYS A 139 -3.74 11.83 -7.30
C LYS A 139 -4.56 10.81 -6.48
N GLY A 140 -4.88 9.67 -7.08
CA GLY A 140 -5.62 8.59 -6.42
C GLY A 140 -7.14 8.76 -6.46
N LYS A 141 -7.65 9.64 -7.32
CA LYS A 141 -9.08 9.86 -7.54
C LYS A 141 -9.40 9.92 -9.03
N ILE A 142 -10.52 9.32 -9.40
CA ILE A 142 -11.16 9.49 -10.71
C ILE A 142 -12.48 10.22 -10.51
N SER A 143 -12.84 11.07 -11.47
CA SER A 143 -14.15 11.74 -11.54
C SER A 143 -14.73 11.46 -12.92
N MET A 144 -16.03 11.19 -12.97
CA MET A 144 -16.75 10.92 -14.22
C MET A 144 -18.23 11.27 -14.05
N ASN A 145 -18.93 11.44 -15.15
CA ASN A 145 -20.35 11.73 -15.18
C ASN A 145 -21.10 10.51 -15.74
N ILE A 146 -22.07 10.02 -14.98
CA ILE A 146 -22.94 8.91 -15.35
C ILE A 146 -24.25 9.52 -15.83
N VAL A 147 -24.63 9.29 -17.09
CA VAL A 147 -25.75 9.99 -17.76
C VAL A 147 -26.70 8.99 -18.41
N LYS A 148 -28.00 9.23 -18.25
CA LYS A 148 -29.06 8.53 -18.97
C LYS A 148 -30.06 9.57 -19.48
N ASN A 149 -30.26 9.67 -20.79
CA ASN A 149 -31.25 10.60 -21.35
C ASN A 149 -32.64 9.96 -21.40
N TYR A 150 -33.67 10.79 -21.46
CA TYR A 150 -35.05 10.32 -21.60
C TYR A 150 -35.21 9.40 -22.82
N GLY A 151 -35.86 8.26 -22.62
CA GLY A 151 -36.08 7.24 -23.66
C GLY A 151 -34.91 6.28 -23.90
N GLU A 152 -33.74 6.48 -23.29
CA GLU A 152 -32.61 5.57 -23.41
C GLU A 152 -32.74 4.38 -22.44
N THR A 153 -32.42 3.17 -22.89
CA THR A 153 -32.47 1.94 -22.07
C THR A 153 -31.20 1.67 -21.28
N LEU A 154 -30.08 2.31 -21.66
CA LEU A 154 -28.74 2.06 -21.14
C LEU A 154 -28.07 3.39 -20.73
N VAL A 155 -27.03 3.29 -19.90
CA VAL A 155 -26.32 4.43 -19.31
C VAL A 155 -25.06 4.76 -20.13
N THR A 156 -24.78 6.05 -20.34
CA THR A 156 -23.55 6.54 -20.99
C THR A 156 -22.59 7.10 -19.94
N ILE A 157 -21.29 6.89 -20.13
CA ILE A 157 -20.25 7.52 -19.28
C ILE A 157 -19.61 8.69 -20.02
N THR A 158 -19.41 9.81 -19.34
CA THR A 158 -18.72 11.01 -19.85
C THR A 158 -17.69 11.52 -18.83
N ARG A 159 -16.77 12.41 -19.26
CA ARG A 159 -15.79 13.05 -18.38
C ARG A 159 -16.44 14.14 -17.52
#